data_AF-A0A954YQ54-F1
#
_entry.id   AF-A0A954YQ54-F1
#
_cell.length_a   1.000
_cell.length_b   1.000
_cell.length_c   1.000
_cell.angle_alpha   90.00
_cell.angle_beta   90.00
_cell.angle_gamma   90.00
#
_symmetry.space_group_name_H-M   'P 1'
#
loop_
_entity.id
_entity.type
_entity.pdbx_description
1 polymer ?
#
loop_
_entity_poly.entity_id
_entity_poly.type
_entity_poly.pdbx_seq_one_letter_code
_entity_poly.pdbx_strand_id
1 'polypeptide(L)'
;MKTISSQRHLDDEIVEQKIADADFDVLVSPEFDYDGDVYRIVIDGHHSLAAARIAGNDPNFIEATIQQSDSIGVLRDGNIDDYLQINRIDSAYYDIDTGKDVW
;
A
#
# COMPACT_ATOMS: atom_id res chain seq x y z
N MET A 1 13.39 -2.02 4.51
CA MET A 1 12.03 -2.31 4.03
C MET A 1 11.55 -1.12 3.21
N LYS A 2 11.03 -1.37 2.00
CA LYS A 2 10.38 -0.36 1.16
C LYS A 2 8.87 -0.58 1.19
N THR A 3 8.10 0.49 1.29
CA THR A 3 6.63 0.42 1.13
C THR A 3 6.30 0.81 -0.30
N ILE A 4 5.54 -0.02 -1.01
CA ILE A 4 5.23 0.20 -2.42
C ILE A 4 3.71 0.25 -2.64
N SER A 5 3.26 1.01 -3.63
CA SER A 5 1.85 1.11 -4.02
C SER A 5 1.72 1.02 -5.53
N SER A 6 0.55 0.60 -6.01
CA SER A 6 0.20 0.53 -7.43
C SER A 6 -1.01 1.41 -7.80
N GLN A 7 -1.38 2.36 -6.94
CA GLN A 7 -2.44 3.33 -7.20
C GLN A 7 -1.88 4.75 -7.26
N ARG A 8 -1.83 5.34 -8.45
CA ARG A 8 -1.42 6.74 -8.66
C ARG A 8 -2.62 7.67 -8.78
N HIS A 9 -3.76 7.19 -9.25
CA HIS A 9 -4.96 8.00 -9.32
C HIS A 9 -5.60 8.11 -7.94
N LEU A 10 -5.65 9.34 -7.44
CA LEU A 10 -6.29 9.71 -6.18
C LEU A 10 -7.43 10.68 -6.47
N ASP A 11 -8.48 10.56 -5.70
CA ASP A 11 -9.65 11.43 -5.75
C ASP A 11 -9.49 12.50 -4.68
N ASP A 12 -9.42 13.76 -5.11
CA ASP A 12 -9.15 14.88 -4.23
C ASP A 12 -10.26 15.06 -3.17
N GLU A 13 -11.53 14.79 -3.50
CA GLU A 13 -12.64 14.90 -2.55
C GLU A 13 -12.52 13.85 -1.44
N ILE A 14 -12.12 12.63 -1.80
CA ILE A 14 -11.87 11.56 -0.82
C ILE A 14 -10.67 11.92 0.06
N VAL A 15 -9.58 12.44 -0.51
CA VAL A 15 -8.40 12.85 0.26
C VAL A 15 -8.75 13.97 1.25
N GLU A 16 -9.46 15.01 0.80
CA GLU A 16 -9.91 16.11 1.66
C GLU A 16 -10.79 15.60 2.82
N GLN A 17 -11.70 14.67 2.53
CA GLN A 17 -12.54 14.05 3.56
C GLN A 17 -11.70 13.26 4.58
N LYS A 18 -10.71 12.47 4.13
CA LYS A 18 -9.79 11.75 5.03
C LYS A 18 -8.97 12.68 5.93
N ILE A 19 -8.52 13.82 5.39
CA ILE A 19 -7.85 14.86 6.19
C ILE A 19 -8.80 15.43 7.26
N ALA A 20 -10.04 15.76 6.88
CA ALA A 20 -11.03 16.30 7.80
C ALA A 20 -11.39 15.34 8.94
N ASP A 21 -11.45 14.04 8.63
CA ASP A 21 -11.76 12.98 9.60
C ASP A 21 -10.53 12.53 10.42
N ALA A 22 -9.33 13.02 10.10
CA ALA A 22 -8.06 12.52 10.59
C ALA A 22 -7.91 10.99 10.43
N ASP A 23 -8.47 10.46 9.34
CA ASP A 23 -8.40 9.04 8.99
C ASP A 23 -7.15 8.79 8.14
N PHE A 24 -6.11 8.28 8.82
CA PHE A 24 -4.79 8.01 8.25
C PHE A 24 -4.43 6.52 8.31
N ASP A 25 -5.42 5.65 8.46
CA ASP A 25 -5.22 4.20 8.50
C ASP A 25 -4.95 3.67 7.10
N VAL A 26 -3.84 2.93 6.96
CA VAL A 26 -3.37 2.36 5.69
C VAL A 26 -3.15 0.87 5.87
N LEU A 27 -3.90 0.06 5.15
CA LEU A 27 -3.79 -1.40 5.22
C LEU A 27 -2.63 -1.85 4.33
N VAL A 28 -1.64 -2.51 4.93
CA VAL A 28 -0.42 -2.98 4.26
C VAL A 28 -0.27 -4.49 4.36
N SER A 29 0.51 -5.08 3.47
CA SER A 29 0.90 -6.48 3.59
C SER A 29 1.89 -6.72 4.74
N PRO A 30 2.03 -7.98 5.20
CA PRO A 30 3.26 -8.42 5.85
C PRO A 30 4.47 -8.16 4.95
N GLU A 31 5.65 -8.04 5.57
CA GLU A 31 6.90 -7.92 4.83
C GLU A 31 7.23 -9.20 4.05
N PHE A 32 7.85 -9.06 2.88
CA PHE A 32 8.34 -10.16 2.07
C PHE A 32 9.64 -9.80 1.34
N ASP A 33 10.49 -10.81 1.12
CA ASP A 33 11.72 -10.68 0.35
C ASP A 33 11.42 -10.86 -1.14
N TYR A 34 11.86 -9.91 -1.96
CA TYR A 34 11.75 -10.00 -3.42
C TYR A 34 12.96 -9.32 -4.07
N ASP A 35 13.62 -10.00 -5.01
CA ASP A 35 14.84 -9.50 -5.71
C ASP A 35 15.94 -8.94 -4.78
N GLY A 36 16.10 -9.52 -3.59
CA GLY A 36 17.13 -9.15 -2.62
C GLY A 36 16.81 -7.91 -1.77
N ASP A 37 15.61 -7.37 -1.89
CA ASP A 37 15.08 -6.28 -1.07
C ASP A 37 13.88 -6.76 -0.25
N VAL A 38 13.65 -6.14 0.91
CA VAL A 38 12.46 -6.37 1.75
C VAL A 38 11.39 -5.35 1.38
N TYR A 39 10.22 -5.83 0.96
CA TYR A 39 9.07 -5.03 0.59
C TYR A 39 7.87 -5.27 1.50
N ARG A 40 6.98 -4.28 1.54
CA ARG A 40 5.56 -4.48 1.84
C ARG A 40 4.74 -3.61 0.88
N ILE A 41 3.52 -4.03 0.56
CA ILE A 41 2.65 -3.24 -0.33
C ILE A 41 1.56 -2.53 0.45
N VAL A 42 1.12 -1.37 -0.05
CA VAL A 42 -0.18 -0.79 0.29
C VAL A 42 -1.25 -1.64 -0.40
N ILE A 43 -2.10 -2.30 0.40
CA ILE A 43 -3.23 -3.08 -0.10
C ILE A 43 -4.44 -2.16 -0.26
N ASP A 44 -4.69 -1.31 0.75
CA ASP A 44 -5.78 -0.34 0.75
C ASP A 44 -5.42 0.89 1.60
N GLY A 45 -6.19 1.97 1.49
CA GLY A 45 -5.95 3.23 2.20
C GLY A 45 -5.02 4.19 1.45
N HIS A 46 -4.98 4.14 0.12
CA HIS A 46 -4.16 5.03 -0.72
C HIS A 46 -4.48 6.51 -0.54
N HIS A 47 -5.77 6.87 -0.46
CA HIS A 47 -6.21 8.22 -0.15
C HIS A 47 -5.86 8.62 1.29
N SER A 48 -5.96 7.69 2.25
CA SER A 48 -5.55 7.93 3.65
C SER A 48 -4.04 8.18 3.75
N LEU A 49 -3.22 7.46 2.98
CA LEU A 49 -1.78 7.69 2.87
C LEU A 49 -1.46 9.08 2.32
N ALA A 50 -2.16 9.49 1.25
CA ALA A 50 -2.01 10.84 0.69
C ALA A 50 -2.47 11.92 1.67
N ALA A 51 -3.61 11.71 2.33
CA ALA A 51 -4.15 12.60 3.35
C ALA A 51 -3.17 12.81 4.51
N ALA A 52 -2.57 11.74 5.04
CA ALA A 52 -1.57 11.82 6.10
C ALA A 52 -0.39 12.71 5.69
N ARG A 53 0.16 12.47 4.48
CA ARG A 53 1.28 13.24 3.92
C ARG A 53 0.95 14.72 3.73
N ILE A 54 -0.21 15.03 3.17
CA ILE A 54 -0.66 16.42 2.95
C ILE A 54 -0.86 17.13 4.30
N ALA A 55 -1.43 16.44 5.29
CA ALA A 55 -1.64 16.98 6.63
C ALA A 55 -0.36 17.07 7.47
N GLY A 56 0.78 16.54 6.98
CA GLY A 56 2.04 16.49 7.71
C GLY A 56 2.04 15.49 8.88
N ASN A 57 1.16 14.48 8.84
CA ASN A 57 1.09 13.39 9.81
C ASN A 57 1.73 12.11 9.26
N ASP A 58 2.13 11.23 10.17
CA ASP A 58 2.54 9.88 9.79
C ASP A 58 1.31 8.99 9.55
N PRO A 59 1.28 8.20 8.46
CA PRO A 59 0.21 7.22 8.25
C PRO A 59 0.28 6.11 9.30
N ASN A 60 -0.89 5.63 9.74
CA ASN A 60 -0.99 4.46 10.62
C ASN A 60 -1.04 3.18 9.78
N PHE A 61 0.10 2.53 9.62
CA PHE A 61 0.19 1.28 8.88
C PHE A 61 -0.32 0.10 9.69
N ILE A 62 -1.37 -0.55 9.18
CA ILE A 62 -1.99 -1.73 9.77
C ILE A 62 -1.64 -2.93 8.90
N GLU A 63 -0.93 -3.90 9.45
CA GLU A 63 -0.62 -5.13 8.74
C GLU A 63 -1.88 -5.98 8.55
N ALA A 64 -2.15 -6.37 7.32
CA ALA A 64 -3.29 -7.18 6.94
C ALA A 64 -3.10 -8.64 7.37
N THR A 65 -4.16 -9.18 7.95
CA THR A 65 -4.32 -10.60 8.20
C THR A 65 -5.01 -11.29 7.02
N ILE A 66 -4.94 -12.63 6.98
CA ILE A 66 -5.65 -13.42 5.97
C ILE A 66 -7.17 -13.23 6.03
N GLN A 67 -7.72 -12.84 7.19
CA GLN A 67 -9.14 -12.52 7.34
C GLN A 67 -9.52 -11.16 6.74
N GLN A 68 -8.55 -10.25 6.56
CA GLN A 68 -8.76 -8.93 5.97
C GLN A 68 -8.48 -8.95 4.46
N SER A 69 -7.57 -9.81 3.99
CA SER A 69 -7.30 -9.99 2.57
C SER A 69 -6.85 -11.43 2.27
N ASP A 70 -7.61 -12.12 1.42
CA ASP A 70 -7.29 -13.48 0.98
C ASP A 70 -5.96 -13.54 0.21
N SER A 71 -5.52 -12.43 -0.41
CA SER A 71 -4.25 -12.37 -1.12
C SER A 71 -3.04 -12.58 -0.18
N ILE A 72 -3.21 -12.37 1.13
CA ILE A 72 -2.18 -12.72 2.13
C ILE A 72 -1.89 -14.23 2.14
N GLY A 73 -2.87 -15.08 1.82
CA GLY A 73 -2.64 -16.52 1.63
C GLY A 73 -1.66 -16.79 0.48
N VAL A 74 -1.84 -16.10 -0.65
CA VAL A 74 -0.96 -16.21 -1.84
C VAL A 74 0.47 -15.78 -1.50
N LEU A 75 0.62 -14.69 -0.74
CA LEU A 75 1.92 -14.22 -0.26
C LEU A 75 2.61 -15.26 0.62
N ARG A 76 1.87 -15.86 1.57
CA ARG A 76 2.40 -16.86 2.51
C ARG A 76 2.83 -18.15 1.82
N ASP A 77 2.17 -18.51 0.73
CA ASP A 77 2.53 -19.65 -0.10
C ASP A 77 3.79 -19.38 -0.96
N GLY A 78 4.34 -18.16 -0.93
CA GLY A 78 5.56 -17.77 -1.64
C GLY A 78 5.33 -17.36 -3.10
N ASN A 79 4.07 -17.24 -3.53
CA ASN A 79 3.71 -16.86 -4.90
C ASN A 79 3.71 -15.32 -5.03
N ILE A 80 4.90 -14.71 -4.95
CA ILE A 80 5.04 -13.25 -4.85
C ILE A 80 4.57 -12.54 -6.13
N ASP A 81 4.90 -13.04 -7.32
CA ASP A 81 4.46 -12.43 -8.57
C ASP A 81 2.93 -12.42 -8.71
N ASP A 82 2.28 -13.54 -8.37
CA ASP A 82 0.82 -13.62 -8.36
C ASP A 82 0.23 -12.68 -7.32
N TYR A 83 0.85 -12.60 -6.13
CA TYR A 83 0.45 -11.67 -5.08
C TYR A 83 0.51 -10.20 -5.56
N LEU A 84 1.61 -9.80 -6.19
CA LEU A 84 1.78 -8.47 -6.76
C LEU A 84 0.75 -8.22 -7.88
N GLN A 85 0.54 -9.18 -8.78
CA GLN A 85 -0.41 -9.04 -9.87
C GLN A 85 -1.87 -8.92 -9.38
N ILE A 86 -2.26 -9.65 -8.33
CA ILE A 86 -3.60 -9.62 -7.75
C ILE A 86 -3.90 -8.27 -7.09
N ASN A 87 -2.92 -7.67 -6.40
CA ASN A 87 -3.10 -6.42 -5.66
C ASN A 87 -2.74 -5.17 -6.50
N ARG A 88 -2.50 -5.33 -7.81
CA ARG A 88 -2.22 -4.22 -8.71
C ARG A 88 -3.50 -3.43 -9.03
N ILE A 89 -3.45 -2.10 -8.93
CA ILE A 89 -4.62 -1.22 -9.13
C ILE A 89 -4.60 -0.54 -10.49
N ASP A 90 -3.82 0.52 -10.67
CA ASP A 90 -3.88 1.37 -11.88
C ASP A 90 -2.52 1.64 -12.55
N SER A 91 -1.42 1.26 -11.90
CA SER A 91 -0.07 1.60 -12.33
C SER A 91 0.94 0.50 -12.02
N ALA A 92 2.19 0.69 -12.45
CA ALA A 92 3.32 -0.09 -11.95
C ALA A 92 3.47 0.14 -10.44
N TYR A 93 4.03 -0.82 -9.72
CA TYR A 93 4.35 -0.58 -8.32
C TYR A 93 5.46 0.46 -8.23
N TYR A 94 5.29 1.41 -7.33
CA TYR A 94 6.28 2.44 -7.06
C TYR A 94 6.56 2.54 -5.56
N ASP A 95 7.80 2.87 -5.23
CA ASP A 95 8.21 3.20 -3.87
C ASP A 95 7.51 4.49 -3.43
N ILE A 96 6.76 4.42 -2.34
CA ILE A 96 5.88 5.54 -1.94
C ILE A 96 6.68 6.80 -1.59
N ASP A 97 7.92 6.67 -1.13
CA ASP A 97 8.73 7.81 -0.65
C ASP A 97 9.48 8.49 -1.79
N THR A 98 9.91 7.71 -2.78
CA THR A 98 10.70 8.21 -3.91
C THR A 98 9.89 8.41 -5.20
N GLY A 99 8.71 7.78 -5.30
CA GLY A 99 7.86 7.78 -6.48
C GLY A 99 8.38 6.95 -7.66
N LYS A 100 9.51 6.25 -7.50
CA LYS A 100 10.16 5.46 -8.55
C LYS A 100 9.48 4.10 -8.71
N ASP A 101 9.27 3.70 -9.95
CA ASP A 101 8.74 2.38 -10.28
C ASP A 101 9.73 1.28 -9.90
N VAL A 102 9.21 0.16 -9.41
CA VAL A 102 9.98 -0.99 -8.91
C VAL A 102 9.49 -2.35 -9.41
N TRP A 103 8.26 -2.45 -9.93
CA TRP A 103 7.70 -3.65 -10.56
C TRP A 103 6.63 -3.28 -11.59
#